data_AF-A0A1S7DR02-F1
#
_entry.id   AF-A0A1S7DR02-F1
#
_cell.length_a   1.000
_cell.length_b   1.000
_cell.length_c   1.000
_cell.angle_alpha   90.00
_cell.angle_beta   90.00
_cell.angle_gamma   90.00
#
_symmetry.space_group_name_H-M   'P 1'
#
loop_
_entity.id
_entity.type
_entity.pdbx_description
1 polymer ?
#
loop_
_entity_poly.entity_id
_entity_poly.type
_entity_poly.pdbx_seq_one_letter_code
_entity_poly.pdbx_strand_id
1 'polypeptide(L)'
;MFRNLFLIFIALMLCLVLYDTITKNEVELTKTEIIKGKLQSIQRRKLRGKLSVSYDLVIKGDSRILKIIPEYDDCFDYHGFISEVKPNDCVILRINDSRKLFFNNIKCVVSLQYNSKEYMDINCINKRIKNDKYTIPLTLLGGIILVILLIVVQKRFGIKID
;
A
#
# COMPACT_ATOMS: atom_id res chain seq x y z
N MET A 1 14.78 13.10 29.18
CA MET A 1 14.28 11.70 29.15
C MET A 1 13.26 11.47 28.03
N PHE A 2 12.17 12.24 27.96
CA PHE A 2 11.14 12.12 26.90
C PHE A 2 11.68 12.21 25.46
N ARG A 3 12.58 13.17 25.17
CA ARG A 3 13.17 13.34 23.83
C ARG A 3 13.91 12.09 23.34
N ASN A 4 14.70 11.46 24.20
CA ASN A 4 15.46 10.27 23.83
C ASN A 4 14.53 9.06 23.62
N LEU A 5 13.50 8.92 24.46
CA LEU A 5 12.48 7.88 24.32
C LEU A 5 11.70 8.01 23.00
N PHE A 6 11.35 9.26 22.64
CA PHE A 6 10.68 9.57 21.38
C PHE A 6 11.53 9.23 20.15
N LEU A 7 12.83 9.56 20.19
CA LEU A 7 13.76 9.21 19.10
C LEU A 7 13.93 7.69 18.94
N ILE A 8 14.01 6.95 20.06
CA ILE A 8 14.07 5.47 20.03
C ILE A 8 12.79 4.91 19.40
N PHE A 9 11.62 5.46 19.76
CA PHE A 9 10.35 5.02 19.18
C PHE A 9 10.27 5.27 17.67
N ILE A 10 10.72 6.44 17.21
CA ILE A 10 10.80 6.73 15.76
C ILE A 10 11.75 5.74 15.08
N ALA A 11 12.94 5.50 15.64
CA ALA A 11 13.91 4.58 15.07
C ALA A 11 13.33 3.16 14.94
N LEU A 12 12.65 2.67 15.97
CA LEU A 12 11.96 1.37 15.93
C LEU A 12 10.89 1.32 14.84
N MET A 13 10.06 2.36 14.70
CA MET A 13 9.05 2.43 13.64
C MET A 13 9.68 2.41 12.24
N LEU A 14 10.78 3.14 12.02
CA LEU A 14 11.50 3.13 10.76
C LEU A 14 12.12 1.77 10.45
N CYS A 15 12.72 1.11 11.45
CA CYS A 15 13.24 -0.26 11.31
C CYS A 15 12.14 -1.25 10.96
N LEU A 16 10.95 -1.14 11.57
CA LEU A 16 9.80 -1.99 11.26
C LEU A 16 9.33 -1.78 9.81
N VAL A 17 9.24 -0.54 9.33
CA VAL A 17 8.87 -0.24 7.95
C VAL A 17 9.89 -0.80 6.96
N LEU A 18 11.19 -0.65 7.24
CA LEU A 18 12.26 -1.24 6.45
C LEU A 18 12.18 -2.76 6.40
N TYR A 19 11.99 -3.39 7.55
CA TYR A 19 11.88 -4.84 7.66
C TYR A 19 10.70 -5.36 6.83
N ASP A 20 9.50 -4.79 7.01
CA ASP A 20 8.31 -5.16 6.25
C ASP A 20 8.54 -4.99 4.73
N THR A 21 9.14 -3.86 4.32
CA THR A 21 9.43 -3.59 2.90
C THR A 21 10.39 -4.62 2.28
N ILE A 22 11.50 -4.91 2.95
CA ILE A 22 12.55 -5.79 2.41
C ILE A 22 12.06 -7.25 2.38
N THR A 23 11.35 -7.68 3.42
CA THR A 23 10.86 -9.05 3.57
C THR A 23 9.58 -9.32 2.77
N LYS A 24 8.92 -8.29 2.25
CA LYS A 24 7.73 -8.43 1.40
C LYS A 24 8.04 -9.23 0.14
N ASN A 25 7.35 -10.34 -0.05
CA ASN A 25 7.50 -11.16 -1.25
C ASN A 25 6.60 -10.69 -2.38
N GLU A 26 6.99 -11.00 -3.60
CA GLU A 26 6.13 -10.85 -4.77
C GLU A 26 4.86 -11.70 -4.63
N VAL A 27 3.79 -11.24 -5.25
CA VAL A 27 2.52 -11.96 -5.34
C VAL A 27 2.66 -13.06 -6.39
N GLU A 28 2.64 -14.31 -5.93
CA GLU A 28 2.64 -15.50 -6.79
C GLU A 28 1.20 -15.89 -7.16
N LEU A 29 0.93 -16.12 -8.44
CA LEU A 29 -0.40 -16.52 -8.93
C LEU A 29 -0.93 -17.78 -8.23
N THR A 30 -0.07 -18.76 -7.96
CA THR A 30 -0.40 -20.03 -7.30
C THR A 30 -0.82 -19.87 -5.83
N LYS A 31 -0.47 -18.74 -5.20
CA LYS A 31 -0.80 -18.41 -3.81
C LYS A 31 -1.96 -17.41 -3.71
N THR A 32 -2.64 -17.13 -4.82
CA THR A 32 -3.83 -16.26 -4.85
C THR A 32 -5.11 -17.07 -4.96
N GLU A 33 -6.14 -16.61 -4.27
CA GLU A 33 -7.50 -17.11 -4.42
C GLU A 33 -8.21 -16.34 -5.54
N ILE A 34 -8.92 -17.04 -6.42
CA ILE A 34 -9.76 -16.42 -7.45
C ILE A 34 -11.21 -16.39 -6.96
N ILE A 35 -11.81 -15.21 -6.92
CA ILE A 35 -13.25 -15.05 -6.68
C ILE A 35 -13.90 -14.54 -7.96
N LYS A 36 -14.98 -15.18 -8.37
CA LYS A 36 -15.90 -14.66 -9.38
C LYS A 36 -17.23 -14.37 -8.71
N GLY A 37 -17.65 -13.10 -8.71
CA GLY A 37 -18.83 -12.69 -7.94
C GLY A 37 -19.46 -11.41 -8.46
N LYS A 38 -20.69 -11.13 -8.00
CA LYS A 38 -21.40 -9.91 -8.35
C LYS A 38 -20.91 -8.76 -7.48
N LEU A 39 -20.46 -7.67 -8.10
CA LEU A 39 -20.06 -6.46 -7.39
C LEU A 39 -21.27 -5.85 -6.68
N GLN A 40 -21.21 -5.67 -5.36
CA GLN A 40 -22.23 -4.94 -4.63
C GLN A 40 -21.88 -3.46 -4.55
N SER A 41 -20.64 -3.14 -4.19
CA SER A 41 -20.16 -1.76 -4.17
C SER A 41 -18.63 -1.69 -4.21
N ILE A 42 -18.11 -0.53 -4.63
CA ILE A 42 -16.72 -0.15 -4.46
C ILE A 42 -16.66 1.25 -3.86
N GLN A 43 -15.90 1.43 -2.79
CA GLN A 43 -15.79 2.70 -2.07
C GLN A 43 -14.35 3.17 -2.02
N ARG A 44 -14.08 4.34 -2.62
CA ARG A 44 -12.80 5.02 -2.48
C ARG A 44 -12.70 5.66 -1.10
N ARG A 45 -11.66 5.31 -0.35
CA ARG A 45 -11.34 5.83 0.98
C ARG A 45 -10.07 6.67 0.89
N LYS A 46 -10.20 7.97 1.18
CA LYS A 46 -9.06 8.87 1.40
C LYS A 46 -9.21 9.49 2.79
N LEU A 47 -8.27 9.21 3.68
CA LEU A 47 -8.29 9.80 5.03
C LEU A 47 -7.91 11.28 4.93
N ARG A 48 -8.67 12.15 5.62
CA ARG A 48 -8.40 13.60 5.64
C ARG A 48 -6.97 13.86 6.14
N GLY A 49 -6.21 14.66 5.39
CA GLY A 49 -4.81 14.96 5.71
C GLY A 49 -3.81 13.86 5.34
N LYS A 50 -4.24 12.73 4.75
CA LYS A 50 -3.34 11.70 4.22
C LYS A 50 -3.35 11.69 2.69
N LEU A 51 -2.19 11.39 2.12
CA LEU A 51 -2.02 11.21 0.68
C LEU A 51 -2.48 9.82 0.23
N SER A 52 -2.49 8.84 1.13
CA SER A 52 -2.84 7.46 0.83
C SER A 52 -4.33 7.27 0.51
N VAL A 53 -4.60 6.52 -0.56
CA VAL A 53 -5.95 6.17 -1.02
C VAL A 53 -6.11 4.65 -0.95
N SER A 54 -7.21 4.13 -0.42
CA SER A 54 -7.54 2.70 -0.52
C SER A 54 -8.93 2.53 -1.10
N TYR A 55 -9.25 1.32 -1.55
CA TYR A 55 -10.58 1.00 -2.08
C TYR A 55 -11.15 -0.22 -1.35
N ASP A 56 -12.33 -0.05 -0.77
CA ASP A 56 -13.09 -1.15 -0.18
C ASP A 56 -13.98 -1.76 -1.27
N LEU A 57 -13.90 -3.06 -1.50
CA LEU A 57 -14.74 -3.80 -2.44
C LEU A 57 -15.69 -4.71 -1.67
N VAL A 58 -16.95 -4.74 -2.11
CA VAL A 58 -17.97 -5.62 -1.54
C VAL A 58 -18.52 -6.49 -2.66
N ILE A 59 -18.40 -7.81 -2.50
CA ILE A 59 -18.99 -8.80 -3.40
C ILE A 59 -20.24 -9.36 -2.74
N LYS A 60 -21.32 -9.47 -3.51
CA LYS A 60 -22.61 -9.94 -3.02
C LYS A 60 -22.49 -11.38 -2.52
N GLY A 61 -22.83 -11.61 -1.26
CA GLY A 61 -22.76 -12.92 -0.62
C GLY A 61 -21.38 -13.29 -0.06
N ASP A 62 -20.38 -12.41 -0.18
CA ASP A 62 -19.08 -12.56 0.45
C ASP A 62 -18.99 -11.64 1.68
N SER A 63 -18.71 -12.22 2.86
CA SER A 63 -18.60 -11.49 4.12
C SER A 63 -17.20 -10.94 4.38
N ARG A 64 -16.21 -11.29 3.54
CA ARG A 64 -14.82 -10.86 3.72
C ARG A 64 -14.64 -9.38 3.42
N ILE A 65 -13.71 -8.76 4.14
CA ILE A 65 -13.30 -7.38 3.88
C ILE A 65 -12.28 -7.40 2.74
N LEU A 66 -12.73 -7.15 1.51
CA LEU A 66 -11.88 -7.10 0.33
C LEU A 66 -11.38 -5.66 0.12
N LYS A 67 -10.07 -5.48 0.01
CA LYS A 67 -9.45 -4.15 -0.09
C LYS A 67 -8.33 -4.10 -1.11
N ILE A 68 -8.36 -3.05 -1.94
CA ILE A 68 -7.16 -2.57 -2.62
C ILE A 68 -6.47 -1.61 -1.66
N ILE A 69 -5.30 -2.02 -1.18
CA ILE A 69 -4.52 -1.25 -0.19
C ILE A 69 -3.86 -0.03 -0.82
N PRO A 70 -3.45 0.97 -0.01
CA PRO A 70 -2.83 2.18 -0.55
C PRO A 70 -1.51 2.01 -1.27
N GLU A 71 -0.76 0.95 -0.98
CA GLU A 71 0.48 0.68 -1.70
C GLU A 71 0.24 0.35 -3.18
N TYR A 72 -0.98 -0.05 -3.55
CA TYR A 72 -1.35 -0.52 -4.88
C TYR A 72 -2.37 0.40 -5.58
N ASP A 73 -2.62 1.60 -5.06
CA ASP A 73 -3.61 2.51 -5.63
C ASP A 73 -3.28 2.94 -7.06
N ASP A 74 -2.00 3.20 -7.34
CA ASP A 74 -1.48 3.54 -8.66
C ASP A 74 -1.61 2.40 -9.69
N CYS A 75 -1.81 1.16 -9.22
CA CYS A 75 -2.01 -0.01 -10.09
C CYS A 75 -3.48 -0.28 -10.42
N PHE A 76 -4.40 0.51 -9.88
CA PHE A 76 -5.84 0.33 -10.09
C PHE A 76 -6.42 1.49 -10.91
N ASP A 77 -6.94 1.18 -12.09
CA ASP A 77 -7.73 2.12 -12.89
C ASP A 77 -9.14 2.30 -12.31
N TYR A 78 -9.22 3.05 -11.20
CA TYR A 78 -10.48 3.32 -10.52
C TYR A 78 -11.49 4.03 -11.42
N HIS A 79 -11.04 5.03 -12.20
CA HIS A 79 -11.92 5.85 -13.00
C HIS A 79 -12.53 5.06 -14.17
N GLY A 80 -11.72 4.28 -14.89
CA GLY A 80 -12.23 3.38 -15.92
C GLY A 80 -13.16 2.32 -15.33
N PHE A 81 -12.81 1.78 -14.16
CA PHE A 81 -13.63 0.76 -13.50
C PHE A 81 -15.03 1.28 -13.15
N ILE A 82 -15.16 2.44 -12.50
CA ILE A 82 -16.49 2.96 -12.11
C ILE A 82 -17.32 3.48 -13.28
N SER A 83 -16.67 3.87 -14.39
CA SER A 83 -17.40 4.26 -15.60
C SER A 83 -18.11 3.08 -16.26
N GLU A 84 -17.45 1.92 -16.29
CA GLU A 84 -17.90 0.73 -17.02
C GLU A 84 -18.66 -0.27 -16.14
N VAL A 85 -18.21 -0.50 -14.91
CA VAL A 85 -18.75 -1.54 -14.03
C VAL A 85 -19.86 -0.97 -13.15
N LYS A 86 -21.02 -1.64 -13.13
CA LYS A 86 -22.19 -1.26 -12.34
C LYS A 86 -22.45 -2.26 -11.21
N PRO A 87 -23.21 -1.87 -10.17
CA PRO A 87 -23.66 -2.81 -9.16
C PRO A 87 -24.41 -4.01 -9.79
N ASN A 88 -24.17 -5.19 -9.25
CA ASN A 88 -24.58 -6.53 -9.70
C ASN A 88 -23.82 -7.11 -10.91
N ASP A 89 -22.88 -6.38 -11.51
CA ASP A 89 -22.02 -6.93 -12.56
C ASP A 89 -21.07 -7.99 -12.01
N CYS A 90 -20.79 -9.01 -12.83
CA CYS A 90 -19.88 -10.09 -12.46
C CYS A 90 -18.43 -9.66 -12.70
N VAL A 91 -17.65 -9.59 -11.63
CA VAL A 91 -16.22 -9.27 -11.66
C VAL A 91 -15.40 -10.49 -11.23
N ILE A 92 -14.16 -10.55 -11.70
CA ILE A 92 -13.19 -11.56 -11.30
C ILE A 92 -12.11 -10.85 -10.47
N LEU A 93 -11.91 -11.33 -9.25
CA LEU A 93 -10.90 -10.86 -8.32
C LEU A 93 -9.84 -11.93 -8.15
N ARG A 94 -8.58 -11.52 -8.01
CA ARG A 94 -7.57 -12.34 -7.33
C ARG A 94 -7.25 -11.72 -5.99
N ILE A 95 -7.19 -12.54 -4.96
CA ILE A 95 -6.92 -12.14 -3.59
C ILE A 95 -5.63 -12.80 -3.16
N ASN A 96 -4.75 -11.99 -2.56
CA ASN A 96 -3.58 -12.49 -1.88
C ASN A 96 -3.87 -12.60 -0.38
N ASP A 97 -3.78 -13.82 0.13
CA ASP A 97 -3.95 -14.16 1.54
C ASP A 97 -2.68 -13.98 2.38
N SER A 98 -1.57 -13.60 1.74
CA SER A 98 -0.32 -13.28 2.41
C SER A 98 -0.55 -12.22 3.49
N ARG A 99 -0.44 -12.68 4.73
CA ARG A 99 -0.69 -11.91 5.95
C ARG A 99 0.18 -10.67 5.95
N LYS A 100 -0.44 -9.50 6.04
CA LYS A 100 0.27 -8.30 6.46
C LYS A 100 0.40 -8.29 7.97
N LEU A 101 1.55 -7.87 8.48
CA LEU A 101 1.89 -7.72 9.90
C LEU A 101 0.82 -7.00 10.75
N PHE A 102 -0.03 -6.16 10.13
CA PHE A 102 -1.02 -5.32 10.82
C PHE A 102 -2.48 -5.54 10.41
N PHE A 103 -2.79 -6.42 9.45
CA PHE A 103 -4.15 -6.53 8.89
C PHE A 103 -4.61 -7.99 8.73
N ASN A 104 -4.81 -8.69 9.84
CA ASN A 104 -5.22 -10.11 9.83
C ASN A 104 -6.62 -10.37 9.25
N ASN A 105 -7.50 -9.36 9.22
CA ASN A 105 -8.90 -9.51 8.78
C ASN A 105 -9.18 -8.90 7.40
N ILE A 106 -8.16 -8.36 6.73
CA ILE A 106 -8.31 -7.71 5.42
C ILE A 106 -7.73 -8.61 4.35
N LYS A 107 -8.53 -8.89 3.33
CA LYS A 107 -8.14 -9.66 2.15
C LYS A 107 -7.72 -8.70 1.05
N CYS A 108 -6.46 -8.79 0.64
CA CYS A 108 -5.88 -7.86 -0.31
C CYS A 108 -6.24 -8.26 -1.74
N VAL A 109 -6.97 -7.41 -2.45
CA VAL A 109 -7.23 -7.59 -3.88
C VAL A 109 -5.96 -7.23 -4.65
N VAL A 110 -5.52 -8.15 -5.50
CA VAL A 110 -4.27 -8.04 -6.28
C VAL A 110 -4.51 -8.14 -7.80
N SER A 111 -5.70 -8.51 -8.23
CA SER A 111 -6.14 -8.34 -9.62
C SER A 111 -7.65 -8.15 -9.65
N LEU A 112 -8.12 -7.35 -10.60
CA LEU A 112 -9.52 -7.04 -10.81
C LEU A 112 -9.81 -6.97 -12.31
N GLN A 113 -10.76 -7.80 -12.76
CA GLN A 113 -11.13 -7.94 -14.16
C GLN A 113 -12.65 -7.89 -14.32
N TYR A 114 -13.11 -7.26 -15.40
CA TYR A 114 -14.50 -7.26 -15.84
C TYR A 114 -14.56 -7.40 -17.37
N ASN A 115 -15.41 -8.30 -17.88
CA ASN A 115 -15.57 -8.57 -19.33
C ASN A 115 -14.24 -8.67 -20.10
N SER A 116 -13.32 -9.52 -19.62
CA SER A 116 -11.97 -9.71 -20.17
C SER A 116 -11.02 -8.51 -20.08
N LYS A 117 -11.49 -7.32 -19.70
CA LYS A 117 -10.67 -6.13 -19.45
C LYS A 117 -10.12 -6.13 -18.03
N GLU A 118 -8.82 -5.95 -17.90
CA GLU A 118 -8.13 -5.88 -16.62
C GLU A 118 -8.01 -4.43 -16.15
N TYR A 119 -8.43 -4.17 -14.91
CA TYR A 119 -8.38 -2.85 -14.26
C TYR A 119 -7.29 -2.77 -13.20
N MET A 120 -6.77 -3.92 -12.78
CA MET A 120 -5.67 -4.04 -11.85
C MET A 120 -4.94 -5.36 -12.13
N ASP A 121 -3.64 -5.27 -12.40
CA ASP A 121 -2.77 -6.41 -12.75
C ASP A 121 -1.74 -6.68 -11.64
N ILE A 122 -1.57 -7.97 -11.34
CA ILE A 122 -0.53 -8.48 -10.43
C ILE A 122 0.88 -8.05 -10.88
N ASN A 123 1.14 -7.94 -12.18
CA ASN A 123 2.43 -7.50 -12.71
C ASN A 123 2.76 -6.06 -12.27
N CYS A 124 1.77 -5.16 -12.28
CA CYS A 124 1.96 -3.80 -11.76
C CYS A 124 2.31 -3.83 -10.27
N ILE A 125 1.60 -4.65 -9.49
CA ILE A 125 1.84 -4.81 -8.06
C ILE A 125 3.24 -5.36 -7.78
N ASN A 126 3.66 -6.40 -8.51
CA ASN A 126 4.99 -6.98 -8.34
C ASN A 126 6.10 -6.01 -8.75
N LYS A 127 5.87 -5.20 -9.81
CA LYS A 127 6.78 -4.12 -10.18
C LYS A 127 6.86 -3.05 -9.07
N ARG A 128 5.73 -2.72 -8.43
CA ARG A 128 5.70 -1.80 -7.29
C ARG A 128 6.44 -2.37 -6.08
N ILE A 129 6.22 -3.63 -5.72
CA ILE A 129 6.95 -4.32 -4.64
C ILE A 129 8.46 -4.30 -4.90
N LYS A 130 8.89 -4.63 -6.13
CA LYS A 130 10.30 -4.56 -6.51
C LYS A 130 10.86 -3.15 -6.36
N ASN A 131 10.14 -2.15 -6.85
CA ASN A 131 10.56 -0.76 -6.76
C ASN A 131 10.69 -0.28 -5.30
N ASP A 132 9.68 -0.58 -4.48
CA ASP A 132 9.61 -0.18 -3.07
C ASP A 132 10.78 -0.76 -2.25
N LYS A 133 11.25 -1.97 -2.58
CA LYS A 133 12.44 -2.58 -1.98
C LYS A 133 13.72 -1.77 -2.16
N TYR A 134 13.80 -0.93 -3.20
CA TYR A 134 14.95 -0.06 -3.43
C TYR A 134 14.66 1.38 -3.00
N THR A 135 13.50 1.92 -3.38
CA THR A 135 13.17 3.33 -3.17
C THR A 135 12.96 3.68 -1.71
N ILE A 136 12.33 2.82 -0.91
CA ILE A 136 12.08 3.10 0.51
C ILE A 136 13.39 3.14 1.30
N PRO A 137 14.30 2.15 1.20
CA PRO A 137 15.62 2.25 1.85
C PRO A 137 16.43 3.46 1.39
N LEU A 138 16.46 3.76 0.09
CA LEU A 138 17.15 4.93 -0.45
C LEU A 138 16.57 6.24 0.09
N THR A 139 15.25 6.36 0.18
CA THR A 139 14.58 7.54 0.72
C THR A 139 14.91 7.74 2.19
N LEU A 140 14.98 6.66 2.98
CA LEU A 140 15.36 6.72 4.38
C LEU A 140 16.83 7.10 4.57
N LEU A 141 17.74 6.53 3.77
CA LEU A 141 19.16 6.93 3.77
C LEU A 141 19.32 8.39 3.38
N GLY A 142 18.64 8.84 2.34
CA GLY A 142 18.64 10.25 1.91
C GLY A 142 18.14 11.20 3.00
N GLY A 143 17.07 10.82 3.72
CA GLY A 143 16.57 11.56 4.87
C GLY A 143 17.59 11.68 6.00
N ILE A 144 18.30 10.60 6.33
CA ILE A 144 19.36 10.61 7.35
C ILE A 144 20.50 11.54 6.93
N ILE A 145 20.96 11.45 5.68
CA ILE A 145 22.04 12.31 5.14
C ILE A 145 21.64 13.78 5.21
N LEU A 146 20.40 14.11 4.82
CA LEU A 146 19.88 15.48 4.88
C LEU A 146 19.89 16.03 6.31
N VAL A 147 19.43 15.24 7.29
CA VAL A 147 19.44 15.63 8.71
C VAL A 147 20.88 15.87 9.20
N ILE A 148 21.82 15.01 8.85
CA ILE A 148 23.24 15.18 9.22
C ILE A 148 23.80 16.48 8.61
N LEU A 149 23.55 16.72 7.33
CA LEU A 149 23.99 17.94 6.64
C LEU A 149 23.44 19.20 7.32
N LEU A 150 22.15 19.21 7.67
CA LEU A 150 21.53 20.33 8.40
C LEU A 150 22.21 20.57 9.75
N ILE A 151 22.52 19.52 10.51
CA ILE A 151 23.22 19.63 11.80
C ILE A 151 24.64 20.20 11.60
N VAL A 152 25.37 19.74 10.59
CA VAL A 152 26.72 20.23 10.28
C VAL A 152 26.70 21.71 9.90
N VAL A 153 25.76 22.12 9.04
CA VAL A 153 25.59 23.52 8.62
C VAL A 153 25.20 24.40 9.82
N GLN A 154 24.24 23.98 10.65
CA GLN A 154 23.87 24.70 11.87
C GLN A 154 25.07 24.90 12.82
N LYS A 155 25.89 23.86 13.04
CA LYS A 155 27.09 23.95 13.86
C LYS A 155 28.15 24.88 13.26
N ARG A 156 28.32 24.88 11.94
CA ARG A 156 29.34 25.69 11.25
C ARG A 156 28.98 27.18 11.19
N PHE A 157 27.69 27.51 11.05
CA PHE A 157 27.23 28.89 10.88
C PHE A 157 26.57 29.48 12.13
N GLY A 158 26.46 28.74 13.23
CA GLY A 158 25.88 29.23 14.49
C GLY A 158 24.39 29.56 14.43
N ILE A 159 23.68 29.13 13.38
CA ILE A 159 22.26 29.42 13.16
C ILE A 159 21.44 28.50 14.07
N LYS A 160 20.81 29.07 15.10
CA LYS A 160 19.70 28.44 15.83
C LYS A 160 18.42 28.75 15.08
N ILE A 161 17.73 27.72 14.60
CA ILE A 161 16.33 27.84 14.17
C ILE A 161 15.52 27.42 15.39
N ASP A 162 14.80 28.37 15.98
CA ASP A 162 13.87 28.12 17.08
C ASP A 162 12.66 27.27 16.63
#